data_AF-A0A0R3MSA3-F1
#
_entry.id   AF-A0A0R3MSA3-F1
#
_cell.length_a   1.000
_cell.length_b   1.000
_cell.length_c   1.000
_cell.angle_alpha   90.00
_cell.angle_beta   90.00
_cell.angle_gamma   90.00
#
_symmetry.space_group_name_H-M   'P 1'
#
loop_
_entity.id
_entity.type
_entity.pdbx_description
1 polymer ?
#
loop_
_entity_poly.entity_id
_entity_poly.type
_entity_poly.pdbx_seq_one_letter_code
_entity_poly.pdbx_strand_id
1 'polypeptide(L)'
;MMVDGSEPAFEVGLFPIKVDQEAEDDRFYQALVPFDSFDDVVRRDRYRPLPNDWIIAVTDVSHSTEAIEQGRYREVNTAGAAVLAAVSNALPDLQFPSTFGGDGASFAAPSAYSSIVKDTLAKTAA
;
A
#
# COMPACT_ATOMS: atom_id res chain seq x y z
N MET A 1 -17.19 -47.58 -19.49
CA MET A 1 -17.22 -46.11 -19.61
C MET A 1 -17.88 -45.57 -18.36
N MET A 2 -17.10 -45.17 -17.35
CA MET A 2 -17.51 -44.31 -16.23
C MET A 2 -16.26 -43.51 -15.88
N VAL A 3 -16.39 -42.19 -15.91
CA VAL A 3 -15.30 -41.22 -15.86
C VAL A 3 -14.88 -41.01 -14.40
N ASP A 4 -13.56 -40.97 -14.21
CA ASP A 4 -12.83 -40.54 -13.02
C ASP A 4 -13.30 -39.17 -12.51
N GLY A 5 -13.65 -39.10 -11.23
CA GLY A 5 -14.14 -37.90 -10.54
C GLY A 5 -13.21 -37.44 -9.42
N SER A 6 -11.89 -37.60 -9.60
CA SER A 6 -10.89 -37.15 -8.64
C SER A 6 -10.56 -35.67 -8.87
N GLU A 7 -11.31 -34.75 -8.26
CA GLU A 7 -10.82 -33.38 -8.06
C GLU A 7 -9.90 -33.37 -6.83
N PRO A 8 -8.65 -32.87 -6.92
CA PRO A 8 -7.83 -32.72 -5.74
C PRO A 8 -8.35 -31.55 -4.89
N ALA A 9 -8.57 -31.83 -3.60
CA ALA A 9 -8.82 -30.84 -2.57
C ALA A 9 -7.72 -29.77 -2.59
N PHE A 10 -8.12 -28.51 -2.72
CA PHE A 10 -7.23 -27.36 -2.63
C PHE A 10 -6.88 -27.14 -1.16
N GLU A 11 -5.72 -27.66 -0.74
CA GLU A 11 -5.20 -27.45 0.61
C GLU A 11 -4.59 -26.04 0.69
N VAL A 12 -5.37 -25.10 1.22
CA VAL A 12 -4.87 -23.76 1.56
C VAL A 12 -3.93 -23.94 2.75
N GLY A 13 -2.63 -23.97 2.45
CA GLY A 13 -1.56 -24.03 3.44
C GLY A 13 -1.79 -23.01 4.55
N LEU A 14 -2.15 -23.53 5.72
CA LEU A 14 -2.27 -22.82 6.97
C LEU A 14 -0.85 -22.37 7.35
N PHE A 15 -0.46 -21.16 6.95
CA PHE A 15 0.70 -20.51 7.58
C PHE A 15 0.32 -20.24 9.03
N PRO A 16 1.00 -20.83 10.03
CA PRO A 16 0.86 -20.37 11.40
C PRO A 16 1.50 -18.99 11.46
N ILE A 17 0.69 -17.94 11.27
CA ILE A 17 1.12 -16.58 11.54
C ILE A 17 1.24 -16.48 13.06
N LYS A 18 2.46 -16.66 13.55
CA LYS A 18 2.80 -16.28 14.91
C LYS A 18 2.84 -14.75 14.93
N VAL A 19 1.71 -14.17 15.34
CA VAL A 19 1.61 -12.74 15.63
C VAL A 19 2.30 -12.54 16.97
N ASP A 20 3.55 -12.14 16.94
CA ASP A 20 4.17 -11.54 18.12
C ASP A 20 3.54 -10.15 18.27
N GLN A 21 2.75 -9.96 19.32
CA GLN A 21 2.18 -8.68 19.70
C GLN A 21 3.27 -7.81 20.32
N GLU A 22 3.57 -6.69 19.67
CA GLU A 22 3.88 -5.40 20.28
C GLU A 22 3.60 -4.34 19.21
N ALA A 23 2.65 -3.45 19.47
CA ALA A 23 2.52 -2.23 18.67
C ALA A 23 3.63 -1.30 19.15
N GLU A 24 4.61 -0.93 18.32
CA GLU A 24 5.39 0.30 18.56
C GLU A 24 6.43 0.72 17.51
N ASP A 25 6.70 -0.03 16.43
CA ASP A 25 7.83 0.35 15.58
C ASP A 25 7.42 1.13 14.33
N ASP A 26 7.40 2.46 14.44
CA ASP A 26 7.44 3.39 13.30
C ASP A 26 8.63 3.12 12.36
N ARG A 27 9.60 2.31 12.82
CA ARG A 27 10.75 1.85 12.03
C ARG A 27 10.52 0.54 11.30
N PHE A 28 9.36 -0.13 11.42
CA PHE A 28 9.08 -1.40 10.72
C PHE A 28 9.47 -1.34 9.24
N TYR A 29 9.03 -0.30 8.53
CA TYR A 29 9.34 -0.14 7.12
C TYR A 29 10.83 0.16 6.86
N GLN A 30 11.47 0.94 7.74
CA GLN A 30 12.90 1.27 7.66
C GLN A 30 13.80 0.05 7.96
N ALA A 31 13.31 -0.90 8.75
CA ALA A 31 14.01 -2.12 9.12
C ALA A 31 13.95 -3.21 8.03
N LEU A 32 13.16 -3.02 6.97
CA LEU A 32 13.09 -3.97 5.87
C LEU A 32 14.43 -4.01 5.12
N VAL A 33 14.90 -5.23 4.84
CA VAL A 33 16.10 -5.45 4.03
C VAL A 33 15.72 -5.28 2.55
N PRO A 34 16.31 -4.32 1.81
CA PRO A 34 16.06 -4.15 0.39
C PRO A 34 16.46 -5.41 -0.40
N PHE A 35 15.87 -5.56 -1.59
CA PHE A 35 16.34 -6.57 -2.54
C PHE A 35 17.64 -6.12 -3.19
N ASP A 36 18.61 -7.02 -3.28
CA ASP A 36 19.91 -6.83 -3.92
C ASP A 36 20.01 -7.51 -5.29
N SER A 37 19.02 -8.35 -5.65
CA SER A 37 18.86 -8.90 -7.00
C SER A 37 17.40 -8.92 -7.46
N PHE A 38 17.19 -8.92 -8.78
CA PHE A 38 15.84 -9.05 -9.34
C PHE A 38 15.23 -10.45 -9.09
N ASP A 39 16.08 -11.49 -9.01
CA ASP A 39 15.63 -12.86 -8.72
C ASP A 39 14.98 -12.97 -7.33
N ASP A 40 15.32 -12.08 -6.40
CA ASP A 40 14.70 -12.05 -5.08
C ASP A 40 13.24 -11.54 -5.08
N VAL A 41 12.81 -10.86 -6.15
CA VAL A 41 11.43 -10.36 -6.27
C VAL A 41 10.42 -11.52 -6.32
N VAL A 42 10.80 -12.68 -6.86
CA VAL A 42 9.90 -13.84 -6.90
C VAL A 42 9.92 -14.68 -5.61
N ARG A 43 10.81 -14.34 -4.67
CA ARG A 43 11.00 -15.10 -3.42
C ARG A 43 10.04 -14.65 -2.33
N ARG A 44 8.94 -15.38 -2.17
CA ARG A 44 7.88 -15.06 -1.18
C ARG A 44 8.38 -14.94 0.26
N ASP A 45 9.41 -15.70 0.65
CA ASP A 45 10.05 -15.66 1.97
C ASP A 45 10.78 -14.32 2.26
N ARG A 46 11.01 -13.50 1.25
CA ARG A 46 11.63 -12.18 1.37
C ARG A 46 10.62 -11.07 1.68
N TYR A 47 9.33 -11.32 1.50
CA TYR A 47 8.26 -10.37 1.84
C TYR A 47 7.93 -10.44 3.33
N ARG A 48 7.45 -9.33 3.88
CA ARG A 48 6.99 -9.24 5.27
C ARG A 48 5.53 -8.80 5.27
N PRO A 49 4.65 -9.44 6.06
CA PRO A 49 3.30 -8.94 6.25
C PRO A 49 3.36 -7.55 6.87
N LEU A 50 2.39 -6.70 6.53
CA LEU A 50 2.21 -5.45 7.27
C LEU A 50 1.84 -5.79 8.73
N PRO A 51 2.27 -4.96 9.70
CA PRO A 51 1.82 -5.11 11.07
C PRO A 51 0.30 -4.94 11.18
N ASN A 52 -0.32 -5.67 12.11
CA ASN A 52 -1.78 -5.73 12.23
C ASN A 52 -2.42 -4.40 12.67
N ASP A 53 -1.64 -3.53 13.30
CA ASP A 53 -2.05 -2.22 13.79
C ASP A 53 -1.81 -1.10 12.77
N TRP A 54 -1.51 -1.44 11.51
CA TRP A 54 -1.38 -0.48 10.42
C TRP A 54 -2.69 -0.28 9.67
N ILE A 55 -2.87 0.92 9.15
CA ILE A 55 -3.93 1.26 8.20
C ILE A 55 -3.39 1.26 6.78
N ILE A 56 -4.27 0.96 5.81
CA ILE A 56 -4.01 1.17 4.39
C ILE A 56 -4.90 2.32 3.92
N ALA A 57 -4.29 3.31 3.28
CA ALA A 57 -4.96 4.44 2.65
C ALA A 57 -4.84 4.33 1.13
N VAL A 58 -5.94 4.62 0.44
CA VAL A 58 -6.04 4.59 -1.02
C VAL A 58 -6.74 5.88 -1.46
N THR A 59 -6.20 6.54 -2.48
CA THR A 59 -6.75 7.77 -3.05
C THR A 59 -6.81 7.70 -4.56
N ASP A 60 -7.74 8.43 -5.14
CA ASP A 60 -7.96 8.50 -6.58
C ASP A 60 -8.46 9.90 -6.98
N VAL A 61 -8.14 10.34 -8.21
CA VAL A 61 -8.58 11.63 -8.76
C VAL A 61 -9.94 11.47 -9.40
N SER A 62 -10.91 12.22 -8.89
CA SER A 62 -12.26 12.24 -9.46
C SER A 62 -12.25 12.75 -10.91
N HIS A 63 -13.01 12.08 -11.78
CA HIS A 63 -13.14 12.41 -13.21
C HIS A 63 -11.79 12.42 -13.98
N SER A 64 -10.81 11.60 -13.57
CA SER A 64 -9.50 11.52 -14.21
C SER A 64 -9.57 11.20 -15.71
N THR A 65 -10.44 10.27 -16.13
CA THR A 65 -10.62 9.90 -17.54
C THR A 65 -11.00 11.10 -18.41
N GLU A 66 -12.03 11.85 -18.04
CA GLU A 66 -12.47 13.03 -18.79
C GLU A 66 -11.36 14.10 -18.83
N ALA A 67 -10.69 14.33 -17.70
CA ALA A 67 -9.58 15.27 -17.64
C ALA A 67 -8.42 14.86 -18.56
N ILE A 68 -8.09 13.56 -18.62
CA ILE A 68 -7.06 13.03 -19.52
C ILE A 68 -7.47 13.21 -20.99
N GLU A 69 -8.73 12.92 -21.33
CA GLU A 69 -9.28 13.14 -22.67
C GLU A 69 -9.21 14.63 -23.08
N GLN A 70 -9.33 15.54 -22.12
CA GLN A 70 -9.15 16.99 -22.30
C GLN A 70 -7.67 17.42 -22.34
N GLY A 71 -6.72 16.48 -22.37
CA GLY A 71 -5.29 16.75 -22.44
C GLY A 71 -4.64 17.11 -21.08
N ARG A 72 -5.35 16.93 -19.96
CA ARG A 72 -4.89 17.30 -18.61
C ARG A 72 -4.17 16.16 -17.88
N TYR A 73 -3.58 15.22 -18.61
CA TYR A 73 -2.85 14.07 -18.04
C TYR A 73 -1.81 14.49 -16.98
N ARG A 74 -1.05 15.55 -17.24
CA ARG A 74 -0.04 16.04 -16.29
C ARG A 74 -0.67 16.56 -15.00
N GLU A 75 -1.82 17.23 -15.08
CA GLU A 75 -2.51 17.76 -13.90
C GLU A 75 -3.09 16.62 -13.06
N VAL A 76 -3.70 15.62 -13.71
CA VAL A 76 -4.20 14.40 -13.06
C VAL A 76 -3.07 13.69 -12.31
N ASN A 77 -1.94 13.43 -12.97
CA ASN A 77 -0.81 12.79 -12.33
C ASN A 77 -0.21 13.62 -11.19
N THR A 78 -0.20 14.95 -11.35
CA THR A 78 0.29 15.85 -10.29
C THR A 78 -0.63 15.79 -9.08
N ALA A 79 -1.95 15.75 -9.28
CA ALA A 79 -2.91 15.61 -8.19
C ALA A 79 -2.77 14.25 -7.47
N GLY A 80 -2.63 13.15 -8.22
CA GLY A 80 -2.38 11.83 -7.63
C GLY A 80 -1.08 11.77 -6.80
N ALA A 81 0.01 12.37 -7.29
CA ALA A 81 1.28 12.41 -6.57
C ALA A 81 1.26 13.37 -5.36
N ALA A 82 0.49 14.46 -5.44
CA ALA A 82 0.40 15.47 -4.39
C ALA A 82 -0.12 14.90 -3.07
N VAL A 83 -0.94 13.85 -3.11
CA VAL A 83 -1.41 13.13 -1.92
C VAL A 83 -0.23 12.57 -1.11
N LEU A 84 0.70 11.86 -1.76
CA LEU A 84 1.86 11.29 -1.08
C LEU A 84 2.77 12.39 -0.51
N ALA A 85 2.94 13.48 -1.26
CA ALA A 85 3.69 14.64 -0.78
C ALA A 85 3.03 15.29 0.44
N ALA A 86 1.70 15.44 0.45
CA ALA A 86 0.96 16.00 1.58
C ALA A 86 1.13 15.15 2.84
N VAL A 87 1.00 13.83 2.72
CA VAL A 87 1.18 12.89 3.85
C VAL A 87 2.63 12.89 4.34
N SER A 88 3.61 12.87 3.43
CA SER A 88 5.03 12.94 3.79
C SER A 88 5.36 14.25 4.52
N ASN A 89 4.79 15.37 4.10
CA ASN A 89 4.96 16.66 4.78
C ASN A 89 4.29 16.69 6.16
N ALA A 90 3.15 16.01 6.33
CA ALA A 90 2.44 15.93 7.59
C ALA A 90 3.12 14.99 8.61
N LEU A 91 3.90 14.02 8.13
CA LEU A 91 4.59 13.00 8.91
C LEU A 91 6.08 12.92 8.51
N PRO A 92 6.88 13.97 8.76
CA PRO A 92 8.23 14.11 8.18
C PRO A 92 9.23 13.03 8.63
N ASP A 93 9.05 12.48 9.82
CA ASP A 93 9.95 11.46 10.38
C ASP A 93 9.50 10.02 10.07
N LEU A 94 8.28 9.84 9.53
CA LEU A 94 7.73 8.54 9.21
C LEU A 94 8.11 8.14 7.79
N GLN A 95 8.77 7.00 7.65
CA GLN A 95 8.93 6.33 6.37
C GLN A 95 7.82 5.30 6.24
N PHE A 96 7.14 5.29 5.09
CA PHE A 96 6.01 4.41 4.85
C PHE A 96 6.07 3.80 3.45
N PRO A 97 5.61 2.55 3.27
CA PRO A 97 5.45 1.95 1.96
C PRO A 97 4.36 2.70 1.19
N SER A 98 4.65 3.07 -0.05
CA SER A 98 3.70 3.74 -0.94
C SER A 98 3.85 3.28 -2.38
N THR A 99 2.76 3.29 -3.12
CA THR A 99 2.73 3.12 -4.58
C THR A 99 1.99 4.30 -5.21
N PHE A 100 2.50 4.77 -6.34
CA PHE A 100 1.87 5.79 -7.16
C PHE A 100 1.27 5.12 -8.40
N GLY A 101 -0.03 5.33 -8.63
CA GLY A 101 -0.78 4.70 -9.72
C GLY A 101 -0.94 5.56 -10.98
N GLY A 102 -0.61 6.86 -10.91
CA GLY A 102 -0.92 7.83 -11.96
C GLY A 102 -1.94 8.84 -11.45
N ASP A 103 -3.22 8.52 -11.54
CA ASP A 103 -4.33 9.34 -11.02
C ASP A 103 -4.64 9.08 -9.53
N GLY A 104 -3.93 8.14 -8.91
CA GLY A 104 -4.12 7.81 -7.50
C GLY A 104 -2.83 7.36 -6.82
N ALA A 105 -2.96 7.07 -5.53
CA ALA A 105 -1.87 6.58 -4.71
C ALA A 105 -2.40 5.61 -3.64
N SER A 106 -1.52 4.74 -3.15
CA SER A 106 -1.80 3.89 -2.01
C SER A 106 -0.61 3.89 -1.07
N PHE A 107 -0.85 3.85 0.23
CA PHE A 107 0.20 3.75 1.24
C PHE A 107 -0.31 3.07 2.50
N ALA A 108 0.61 2.62 3.36
CA ALA A 108 0.27 2.09 4.67
C ALA A 108 0.99 2.86 5.77
N ALA A 109 0.35 3.05 6.93
CA ALA A 109 0.94 3.75 8.07
C ALA A 109 0.45 3.15 9.40
N PRO A 110 1.20 3.32 10.51
CA PRO A 110 0.72 2.95 11.84
C PRO A 110 -0.62 3.62 12.15
N SER A 111 -1.55 2.88 12.76
CA SER A 111 -2.90 3.40 13.10
C SER A 111 -2.87 4.59 14.06
N ALA A 112 -1.79 4.76 14.83
CA ALA A 112 -1.54 5.94 15.66
C ALA A 112 -1.61 7.26 14.85
N TYR A 113 -1.22 7.23 13.58
CA TYR A 113 -1.27 8.40 12.69
C TYR A 113 -2.60 8.55 11.93
N SER A 114 -3.58 7.68 12.17
CA SER A 114 -4.82 7.64 11.41
C SER A 114 -5.59 8.98 11.39
N SER A 115 -5.57 9.73 12.49
CA SER A 115 -6.21 11.05 12.54
C SER A 115 -5.50 12.07 11.64
N ILE A 116 -4.16 12.10 11.67
CA ILE A 116 -3.35 13.00 10.83
C ILE A 116 -3.50 12.63 9.36
N VAL A 117 -3.48 11.32 9.05
CA VAL A 117 -3.71 10.81 7.70
C VAL A 117 -5.08 11.25 7.19
N LYS A 118 -6.16 11.01 7.94
CA LYS A 118 -7.51 11.40 7.53
C LYS A 118 -7.65 12.90 7.30
N ASP A 119 -7.14 13.72 8.23
CA ASP A 119 -7.17 15.18 8.11
C ASP A 119 -6.37 15.67 6.90
N THR A 120 -5.18 15.12 6.68
CA THR A 120 -4.34 15.45 5.52
C THR A 120 -5.03 15.09 4.20
N LEU A 121 -5.59 13.88 4.10
CA LEU A 121 -6.32 13.46 2.90
C LEU A 121 -7.55 14.33 2.65
N ALA A 122 -8.31 14.67 3.69
CA ALA A 122 -9.45 15.57 3.56
C ALA A 122 -9.04 16.96 3.02
N LYS A 123 -7.87 17.48 3.39
CA LYS A 123 -7.32 18.74 2.87
C LYS A 123 -6.84 18.67 1.42
N THR A 124 -6.61 17.47 0.88
CA THR A 124 -6.27 17.27 -0.53
C THR A 124 -7.49 17.13 -1.44
N ALA A 125 -8.68 16.94 -0.88
CA ALA A 125 -9.92 16.96 -1.63
C ALA A 125 -10.23 18.42 -2.04
N ALA A 126 -10.45 18.63 -3.34
CA ALA A 126 -10.79 19.93 -3.93
C ALA A 126 -12.26 19.97 -4.35
#